data_AF-A0A167HJZ8-F1
#
_entry.id   AF-A0A167HJZ8-F1
#
_cell.length_a   1.000
_cell.length_b   1.000
_cell.length_c   1.000
_cell.angle_alpha   90.00
_cell.angle_beta   90.00
_cell.angle_gamma   90.00
#
_symmetry.space_group_name_H-M   'P 1'
#
loop_
_entity.id
_entity.type
_entity.pdbx_description
1 polymer ?
#
loop_
_entity_poly.entity_id
_entity_poly.type
_entity_poly.pdbx_seq_one_letter_code
_entity_poly.pdbx_strand_id
1 'polypeptide(L)'
;MVSPGKKAVLLYARSRGDTFQEIAGYTNCSVSALRYNMKKIQDGADIKEPIHRAGRPHVITPEQLAEAVRKVDGDELMDGAQVKQLVLPHAGASTVRRALRGAGLGGYMARKKPLI
;
A
#
# COMPACT_ATOMS: atom_id res chain seq x y z
N MET A 1 13.35 -11.75 3.03
CA MET A 1 13.38 -10.42 3.69
C MET A 1 14.32 -10.54 4.88
N VAL A 2 15.28 -9.61 5.04
CA VAL A 2 16.21 -9.65 6.19
C VAL A 2 15.49 -9.03 7.38
N SER A 3 15.31 -9.80 8.46
CA SER A 3 14.61 -9.34 9.66
C SER A 3 15.45 -8.30 10.43
N PRO A 4 14.82 -7.47 11.28
CA PRO A 4 15.54 -6.49 12.10
C PRO A 4 16.70 -7.10 12.91
N GLY A 5 16.50 -8.28 13.51
CA GLY A 5 17.55 -8.99 14.25
C GLY A 5 18.74 -9.36 13.35
N LYS A 6 18.50 -9.81 12.11
CA LYS A 6 19.58 -10.13 11.16
C LYS A 6 20.29 -8.86 10.66
N LYS A 7 19.60 -7.73 10.55
CA LYS A 7 20.23 -6.44 10.24
C LYS A 7 21.12 -5.93 11.40
N ALA A 8 20.72 -6.17 12.65
CA ALA A 8 21.54 -5.86 13.81
C ALA A 8 22.83 -6.71 13.83
N VAL A 9 22.71 -8.01 13.57
CA VAL A 9 23.88 -8.91 13.42
C VAL A 9 24.78 -8.45 12.28
N LEU A 10 24.21 -8.05 11.14
CA LEU A 10 24.96 -7.51 9.99
C LEU A 10 25.77 -6.26 10.39
N LEU A 11 25.19 -5.31 11.12
CA LEU A 11 25.90 -4.10 11.55
C LEU A 11 27.01 -4.41 12.56
N TYR A 12 26.69 -5.23 13.56
CA TYR A 12 27.65 -5.63 14.58
C TYR A 12 28.85 -6.38 13.97
N ALA A 13 28.60 -7.38 13.13
CA ALA A 13 29.63 -8.15 12.45
C ALA A 13 30.47 -7.28 11.50
N ARG A 14 29.85 -6.35 10.77
CA ARG A 14 30.59 -5.39 9.93
C ARG A 14 31.44 -4.41 10.73
N SER A 15 31.00 -4.00 11.92
CA SER A 15 31.80 -3.17 12.83
C SER A 15 33.03 -3.90 13.38
N ARG A 16 32.98 -5.24 13.44
CA ARG A 16 34.10 -6.10 13.83
C ARG A 16 35.06 -6.44 12.70
N GLY A 17 34.71 -6.10 11.46
CA GLY A 17 35.53 -6.37 10.28
C GLY A 17 35.13 -7.63 9.49
N ASP A 18 34.11 -8.38 9.93
CA ASP A 18 33.70 -9.61 9.27
C ASP A 18 33.29 -9.35 7.81
N THR A 19 33.60 -10.30 6.94
CA THR A 19 33.22 -10.28 5.53
C THR A 19 31.74 -10.62 5.35
N PHE A 20 31.14 -10.18 4.24
CA PHE A 20 29.75 -10.55 3.95
C PHE A 20 29.55 -12.06 3.76
N GLN A 21 30.60 -12.81 3.42
CA GLN A 21 30.56 -14.26 3.27
C GLN A 21 30.39 -14.95 4.62
N GLU A 22 31.13 -14.50 5.64
CA GLU A 22 31.02 -14.99 7.01
C GLU A 22 29.64 -14.65 7.61
N ILE A 23 29.19 -13.41 7.40
CA ILE A 23 27.88 -12.95 7.87
C ILE A 23 26.73 -13.73 7.22
N ALA A 24 26.88 -14.10 5.94
CA ALA A 24 25.92 -14.97 5.25
C ALA A 24 25.81 -16.34 5.94
N GLY A 25 26.95 -16.89 6.39
CA GLY A 25 27.00 -18.12 7.17
C GLY A 25 26.25 -18.03 8.49
N TYR A 26 26.38 -16.91 9.23
CA TYR A 26 25.70 -16.72 10.52
C TYR A 26 24.21 -16.43 10.38
N THR A 27 23.82 -15.67 9.35
CA THR A 27 22.47 -15.14 9.21
C THR A 27 21.58 -15.95 8.27
N ASN A 28 22.14 -16.98 7.60
CA ASN A 28 21.50 -17.74 6.54
C ASN A 28 20.81 -16.81 5.52
N CYS A 29 21.55 -15.81 5.06
CA CYS A 29 21.12 -14.82 4.07
C CYS A 29 22.10 -14.78 2.91
N SER A 30 21.62 -14.49 1.71
CA SER A 30 22.51 -14.31 0.56
C SER A 30 23.37 -13.06 0.73
N VAL A 31 24.63 -13.13 0.26
CA VAL A 31 25.56 -11.98 0.24
C VAL A 31 24.93 -10.77 -0.47
N SER A 32 24.22 -11.00 -1.58
CA SER A 32 23.51 -9.93 -2.31
C SER A 32 22.47 -9.24 -1.43
N ALA A 33 21.70 -9.99 -0.62
CA ALA A 33 20.73 -9.41 0.31
C ALA A 33 21.42 -8.61 1.42
N LEU A 34 22.55 -9.10 1.95
CA LEU A 34 23.31 -8.38 2.97
C LEU A 34 23.91 -7.07 2.43
N ARG A 35 24.49 -7.09 1.23
CA ARG A 35 25.02 -5.87 0.57
C ARG A 35 23.91 -4.85 0.33
N TYR A 36 22.77 -5.29 -0.19
CA TYR A 36 21.61 -4.42 -0.40
C TYR A 36 21.13 -3.77 0.91
N ASN A 37 21.01 -4.54 1.99
CA ASN A 37 20.57 -4.01 3.28
C ASN A 37 21.61 -3.08 3.90
N MET A 38 22.91 -3.40 3.78
CA MET A 38 23.97 -2.52 4.28
C MET A 38 23.94 -1.16 3.58
N LYS A 39 23.82 -1.15 2.24
CA LYS A 39 23.69 0.09 1.48
C LYS A 39 22.46 0.89 1.94
N LYS A 40 21.32 0.22 2.12
CA LYS A 40 20.09 0.90 2.59
C LYS A 40 20.24 1.50 3.99
N ILE A 41 20.91 0.83 4.91
CA ILE A 41 21.19 1.36 6.25
C ILE A 41 22.12 2.59 6.15
N GLN A 42 23.13 2.53 5.29
CA GLN A 42 24.01 3.68 5.01
C GLN A 42 23.26 4.86 4.37
N ASP A 43 22.27 4.57 3.52
CA ASP A 43 21.36 5.56 2.91
C ASP A 43 20.31 6.10 3.92
N GLY A 44 20.34 5.68 5.20
CA GLY A 44 19.46 6.18 6.26
C GLY A 44 18.19 5.35 6.53
N ALA A 45 18.07 4.13 5.99
CA ALA A 45 16.94 3.27 6.28
C ALA A 45 16.97 2.74 7.73
N ASP A 46 15.81 2.70 8.39
CA ASP A 46 15.70 2.13 9.73
C ASP A 46 15.96 0.61 9.72
N ILE A 47 16.75 0.18 10.69
CA ILE A 47 17.05 -1.22 10.99
C ILE A 47 15.78 -1.94 11.43
N LYS A 48 14.92 -1.28 12.19
CA LYS A 48 13.69 -1.84 12.76
C LYS A 48 12.59 -2.01 11.72
N GLU A 49 12.58 -1.17 10.68
CA GLU A 49 11.51 -1.20 9.69
C GLU A 49 11.80 -2.20 8.57
N PRO A 50 10.83 -3.06 8.22
CA PRO A 50 10.93 -3.83 6.98
C PRO A 50 10.88 -2.87 5.79
N ILE A 51 11.70 -3.15 4.78
CA ILE A 51 11.70 -2.35 3.55
C ILE A 51 10.40 -2.67 2.80
N HIS A 52 9.40 -1.79 2.93
CA HIS A 52 8.14 -1.89 2.21
C HIS A 52 8.36 -1.52 0.75
N ARG A 53 7.90 -2.39 -0.16
CA ARG A 53 7.78 -2.02 -1.57
C ARG A 53 6.52 -1.21 -1.73
N ALA A 54 6.62 -0.07 -2.41
CA ALA A 54 5.44 0.61 -2.88
C ALA A 54 4.60 -0.39 -3.70
N GLY A 55 3.34 -0.55 -3.32
CA GLY A 55 2.41 -1.37 -4.08
C GLY A 55 2.19 -0.79 -5.49
N ARG A 56 1.48 -1.53 -6.33
CA ARG A 56 1.01 -0.98 -7.61
C ARG A 56 0.17 0.28 -7.33
N PRO A 57 0.36 1.37 -8.08
CA PRO A 57 -0.50 2.54 -7.99
C PRO A 57 -1.99 2.15 -8.08
N HIS A 58 -2.81 2.78 -7.25
CA HIS A 58 -4.25 2.56 -7.30
C HIS A 58 -4.82 3.05 -8.63
N VAL A 59 -5.81 2.32 -9.15
CA VAL A 59 -6.51 2.68 -10.41
C VAL A 59 -7.29 3.99 -10.27
N ILE A 60 -7.79 4.27 -9.06
CA ILE A 60 -8.55 5.48 -8.74
C ILE A 60 -7.60 6.41 -7.98
N THR A 61 -7.45 7.64 -8.45
CA THR A 61 -6.66 8.67 -7.77
C THR A 61 -7.45 9.27 -6.60
N PRO A 62 -6.78 9.89 -5.62
CA PRO A 62 -7.47 10.59 -4.52
C PRO A 62 -8.43 11.68 -5.01
N GLU A 63 -8.07 12.42 -6.07
CA GLU A 63 -8.89 13.48 -6.65
C GLU A 63 -10.18 12.92 -7.27
N GLN A 64 -10.06 11.83 -8.02
CA GLN A 64 -11.20 11.13 -8.62
C GLN A 64 -12.14 10.57 -7.54
N LEU A 65 -11.58 10.07 -6.44
CA LEU A 65 -12.38 9.64 -5.29
C LEU A 65 -13.11 10.82 -4.64
N ALA A 66 -12.45 11.97 -4.48
CA ALA A 66 -13.07 13.17 -3.93
C ALA A 66 -14.18 13.74 -4.83
N GLU A 67 -14.05 13.64 -6.15
CA GLU A 67 -15.13 13.97 -7.08
C GLU A 67 -16.31 12.99 -6.96
N ALA A 68 -16.02 11.69 -6.88
CA ALA A 68 -17.04 10.66 -6.69
C ALA A 68 -17.81 10.87 -5.38
N VAL A 69 -17.13 11.19 -4.27
CA VAL A 69 -17.76 11.51 -2.98
C VAL A 69 -18.64 12.76 -3.11
N ARG A 70 -18.11 13.85 -3.69
CA ARG A 70 -18.89 15.09 -3.89
C ARG A 70 -20.17 14.88 -4.70
N LYS A 71 -20.15 14.03 -5.74
CA LYS A 71 -21.36 13.73 -6.52
C LYS A 71 -22.36 12.88 -5.74
N VAL A 72 -21.89 11.95 -4.91
CA VAL A 72 -22.75 11.14 -4.04
C VAL A 72 -23.40 11.99 -2.94
N ASP A 73 -22.67 12.97 -2.40
CA ASP A 73 -23.17 13.86 -1.34
C ASP A 73 -24.06 15.00 -1.89
N GLY A 74 -23.81 15.44 -3.12
CA GLY A 74 -24.42 16.64 -3.71
C GLY A 74 -25.71 16.41 -4.49
N ASP A 75 -25.91 15.23 -5.10
CA ASP A 75 -27.08 14.92 -5.92
C ASP A 75 -27.56 13.49 -5.68
N GLU A 76 -28.89 13.33 -5.70
CA GLU A 76 -29.66 12.08 -5.74
C GLU A 76 -28.87 10.78 -5.50
N LEU A 77 -29.06 10.16 -4.33
CA LEU A 77 -28.88 8.72 -4.04
C LEU A 77 -28.47 7.88 -5.27
N MET A 78 -27.20 7.96 -5.66
CA MET A 78 -26.68 7.26 -6.84
C MET A 78 -26.53 5.76 -6.54
N ASP A 79 -25.86 4.95 -7.33
CA ASP A 79 -25.34 3.68 -6.84
C ASP A 79 -23.89 3.52 -7.31
N GLY A 80 -23.19 2.50 -6.81
CA GLY A 80 -21.81 2.27 -7.21
C GLY A 80 -21.65 2.01 -8.73
N ALA A 81 -22.72 1.62 -9.44
CA ALA A 81 -22.69 1.43 -10.89
C ALA A 81 -22.87 2.77 -11.63
N GLN A 82 -23.74 3.66 -11.14
CA GLN A 82 -23.90 5.02 -11.66
C GLN A 82 -22.63 5.84 -11.44
N VAL A 83 -22.01 5.77 -10.26
CA VAL A 83 -20.71 6.43 -10.00
C VAL A 83 -19.63 5.91 -10.94
N LYS A 84 -19.61 4.60 -11.22
CA LYS A 84 -18.70 4.03 -12.22
C LYS A 84 -18.96 4.64 -13.60
N GLN A 85 -20.19 4.68 -14.07
CA GLN A 85 -20.51 5.22 -15.40
C GLN A 85 -20.17 6.70 -15.53
N LEU A 86 -20.43 7.50 -14.50
CA LEU A 86 -20.33 8.96 -14.55
C LEU A 86 -18.95 9.52 -14.20
N VAL A 87 -18.20 8.86 -13.32
CA VAL A 87 -16.96 9.42 -12.74
C VAL A 87 -15.77 8.50 -12.97
N LEU A 88 -15.97 7.19 -12.89
CA LEU A 88 -14.90 6.20 -12.89
C LEU A 88 -15.09 5.10 -13.95
N PRO A 89 -15.29 5.44 -15.25
CA PRO A 89 -15.67 4.46 -16.27
C PRO A 89 -14.59 3.42 -16.54
N HIS A 90 -13.33 3.79 -16.28
CA HIS A 90 -12.14 2.96 -16.44
C HIS A 90 -11.90 2.01 -15.25
N ALA A 91 -12.56 2.23 -14.10
CA ALA A 91 -12.39 1.40 -12.92
C ALA A 91 -13.37 0.22 -12.90
N GLY A 92 -12.93 -0.92 -12.39
CA GLY A 92 -13.81 -2.07 -12.15
C GLY A 92 -14.90 -1.73 -11.12
N ALA A 93 -16.12 -2.25 -11.30
CA ALA A 93 -17.24 -1.97 -10.40
C ALA A 93 -16.95 -2.34 -8.93
N SER A 94 -16.21 -3.43 -8.71
CA SER A 94 -15.74 -3.84 -7.38
C SER A 94 -14.73 -2.85 -6.80
N THR A 95 -13.84 -2.31 -7.61
CA THR A 95 -12.86 -1.28 -7.23
C THR A 95 -13.56 0.01 -6.81
N VAL A 96 -14.55 0.47 -7.58
CA VAL A 96 -15.36 1.66 -7.26
C VAL A 96 -16.08 1.47 -5.92
N ARG A 97 -16.78 0.34 -5.74
CA ARG A 97 -17.47 0.04 -4.46
C ARG A 97 -16.51 -0.02 -3.27
N ARG A 98 -15.32 -0.62 -3.45
CA ARG A 98 -14.30 -0.67 -2.41
C ARG A 98 -13.77 0.72 -2.06
N ALA A 99 -13.54 1.56 -3.06
CA ALA A 99 -13.07 2.93 -2.86
C ALA A 99 -14.12 3.78 -2.13
N LEU A 100 -15.39 3.71 -2.56
CA LEU A 100 -16.51 4.39 -1.89
C LEU A 100 -16.70 3.90 -0.45
N ARG A 101 -16.62 2.57 -0.21
CA ARG A 101 -16.65 2.02 1.15
C ARG A 101 -15.49 2.53 2.00
N GLY A 102 -14.28 2.59 1.43
CA GLY A 102 -13.11 3.16 2.10
C GLY A 102 -13.28 4.63 2.46
N ALA A 103 -14.08 5.37 1.69
CA ALA A 103 -14.47 6.75 1.97
C ALA A 103 -15.69 6.89 2.92
N GLY A 104 -16.18 5.80 3.52
CA GLY A 104 -17.31 5.82 4.45
C GLY A 104 -18.69 5.67 3.80
N LEU A 105 -18.78 5.61 2.47
CA LEU A 105 -20.03 5.46 1.70
C LEU A 105 -20.43 3.98 1.54
N GLY A 106 -20.20 3.18 2.59
CA GLY A 106 -20.18 1.72 2.54
C GLY A 106 -21.54 1.02 2.46
N GLY A 107 -22.65 1.77 2.54
CA GLY A 107 -23.99 1.24 2.53
C GLY A 107 -24.80 1.85 1.39
N TYR A 108 -25.30 0.98 0.52
CA TYR A 108 -26.59 1.10 -0.16
C TYR A 108 -27.22 2.49 -0.12
N MET A 109 -27.13 3.21 -1.23
CA MET A 109 -27.92 4.40 -1.43
C MET A 109 -29.39 3.99 -1.32
N ALA A 110 -30.08 4.58 -0.34
CA ALA A 110 -31.47 4.29 -0.04
C ALA A 110 -32.30 4.32 -1.32
N ARG A 111 -32.96 3.21 -1.66
CA ARG A 111 -34.02 3.24 -2.67
C ARG A 111 -35.08 4.21 -2.16
N LYS A 112 -35.34 5.30 -2.88
CA LYS A 112 -36.53 6.12 -2.66
C LYS A 112 -37.72 5.15 -2.66
N LYS A 113 -38.42 4.99 -1.54
CA LYS A 113 -39.68 4.21 -1.54
C LYS A 113 -40.56 4.83 -2.64
N PRO A 114 -41.15 4.03 -3.56
CA PRO A 114 -42.14 4.59 -4.47
C PRO A 114 -43.25 5.21 -3.61
N LEU A 115 -43.52 6.49 -3.83
CA LEU A 115 -44.71 7.13 -3.29
C LEU A 115 -45.89 6.50 -4.04
N ILE A 116 -46.58 5.57 -3.38
CA ILE A 116 -47.91 5.13 -3.77
C ILE A 116 -48.90 6.15 -3.22
#